data_AF-A0A7V0MJI9-F1
#
_entry.id   AF-A0A7V0MJI9-F1
#
_cell.length_a   1.000
_cell.length_b   1.000
_cell.length_c   1.000
_cell.angle_alpha   90.00
_cell.angle_beta   90.00
_cell.angle_gamma   90.00
#
_symmetry.space_group_name_H-M   'P 1'
#
loop_
_entity.id
_entity.type
_entity.pdbx_description
1 polymer ?
#
loop_
_entity_poly.entity_id
_entity_poly.type
_entity_poly.pdbx_seq_one_letter_code
_entity_poly.pdbx_strand_id
1 'polypeptide(L)'
;MLAVAKIARLVGVDQIHLGTVVGKLESSREEVLAIQRAITSKNVTGNGLILQQRWGTIKPVFPVSSGGLHPGLIPQIISMLGRDIVIQVGGGVWGHPQGGRAGATAVRQAIDAVLDGVSLEKRAESEMELRAALEKWGYIRPK
;
A
#
# COMPACT_ATOMS: atom_id res chain seq x y z
N MET A 1 12.54 11.16 -3.69
CA MET A 1 12.66 10.30 -2.47
C MET A 1 13.67 9.13 -2.62
N LEU A 2 13.97 8.66 -3.84
CA LEU A 2 14.84 7.51 -4.10
C LEU A 2 16.18 7.44 -3.33
N ALA A 3 16.96 8.53 -3.30
CA ALA A 3 18.26 8.55 -2.63
C ALA A 3 18.15 8.24 -1.13
N VAL A 4 17.18 8.87 -0.45
CA VAL A 4 16.91 8.66 0.98
C VAL A 4 16.52 7.21 1.25
N ALA A 5 15.70 6.60 0.38
CA ALA A 5 15.29 5.21 0.54
C ALA A 5 16.46 4.23 0.44
N LYS A 6 17.41 4.48 -0.48
CA LYS A 6 18.64 3.69 -0.57
C LYS A 6 19.51 3.84 0.68
N ILE A 7 19.68 5.06 1.18
CA ILE A 7 20.46 5.32 2.40
C ILE A 7 19.81 4.63 3.60
N ALA A 8 18.49 4.73 3.75
CA ALA A 8 17.76 4.05 4.81
C ALA A 8 17.96 2.53 4.80
N ARG A 9 17.93 1.89 3.62
CA ARG A 9 18.26 0.47 3.49
C ARG A 9 19.69 0.15 3.93
N LEU A 10 20.67 1.01 3.62
CA LEU A 10 22.07 0.83 4.07
C LEU A 10 22.21 0.99 5.59
N VAL A 11 21.48 1.94 6.19
CA VAL A 11 21.44 2.16 7.64
C VAL A 11 20.80 0.98 8.38
N GLY A 12 19.96 0.20 7.69
CA GLY A 12 19.33 -1.00 8.25
C GLY A 12 17.91 -0.78 8.74
N VAL A 13 17.17 0.16 8.15
CA VAL A 13 15.74 0.35 8.48
C VAL A 13 14.91 -0.81 7.94
N ASP A 14 14.01 -1.37 8.76
CA ASP A 14 13.18 -2.52 8.36
C ASP A 14 11.98 -2.14 7.49
N GLN A 15 11.45 -0.92 7.64
CA GLN A 15 10.25 -0.44 6.93
C GLN A 15 10.43 1.02 6.51
N ILE A 16 9.96 1.39 5.32
CA ILE A 16 9.99 2.80 4.87
C ILE A 16 8.78 3.17 4.02
N HIS A 17 8.26 4.37 4.27
CA HIS A 17 7.20 4.96 3.46
C HIS A 17 7.73 5.36 2.08
N LEU A 18 7.03 4.92 1.05
CA LEU A 18 7.36 5.24 -0.36
C LEU A 18 6.32 6.13 -1.04
N GLY A 19 5.17 6.34 -0.39
CA GLY A 19 4.00 7.01 -0.96
C GLY A 19 2.91 6.03 -1.38
N THR A 20 1.71 6.56 -1.66
CA THR A 20 0.51 5.75 -1.90
C THR A 20 0.10 5.66 -3.35
N VAL A 21 0.52 6.61 -4.21
CA VAL A 21 0.03 6.84 -5.60
C VAL A 21 -1.47 7.11 -5.72
N VAL A 22 -2.31 6.37 -4.99
CA VAL A 22 -3.78 6.41 -4.99
C VAL A 22 -4.34 7.13 -3.77
N GLY A 23 -3.47 7.62 -2.89
CA GLY A 23 -3.83 8.38 -1.71
C GLY A 23 -3.72 9.89 -1.92
N LYS A 24 -3.71 10.60 -0.78
CA LYS A 24 -3.71 12.08 -0.72
C LYS A 24 -2.38 12.70 -1.16
N LEU A 25 -1.27 12.01 -0.91
CA LEU A 25 0.06 12.57 -1.14
C LEU A 25 0.46 12.49 -2.61
N GLU A 26 1.19 13.50 -3.08
CA GLU A 26 1.73 13.55 -4.43
C GLU A 26 2.90 12.57 -4.56
N SER A 27 2.75 11.57 -5.41
CA SER A 27 3.84 10.69 -5.83
C SER A 27 3.47 10.10 -7.18
N SER A 28 4.37 10.20 -8.17
CA SER A 28 4.14 9.54 -9.45
C SER A 28 4.22 8.03 -9.28
N ARG A 29 3.42 7.29 -10.07
CA ARG A 29 3.47 5.82 -10.05
C ARG A 29 4.87 5.29 -10.37
N GLU A 30 5.56 5.96 -11.30
CA GLU A 30 6.89 5.57 -11.73
C GLU A 30 7.93 5.73 -10.60
N GLU A 31 7.90 6.84 -9.86
CA GLU A 31 8.81 7.05 -8.73
C GLU A 31 8.56 6.03 -7.62
N VAL A 32 7.29 5.77 -7.28
CA VAL A 32 6.91 4.79 -6.25
C VAL A 32 7.42 3.40 -6.59
N LEU A 33 7.22 2.94 -7.84
CA LEU A 33 7.70 1.63 -8.28
C LEU A 33 9.23 1.58 -8.39
N ALA A 34 9.89 2.69 -8.72
CA ALA A 34 11.35 2.80 -8.71
C ALA A 34 11.92 2.67 -7.28
N ILE A 35 11.32 3.36 -6.31
CA ILE A 35 11.70 3.27 -4.90
C ILE A 35 11.51 1.84 -4.38
N GLN A 36 10.33 1.24 -4.61
CA GLN A 36 10.07 -0.12 -4.19
C GLN A 36 11.12 -1.08 -4.74
N ARG A 37 11.39 -1.06 -6.05
CA ARG A 37 12.44 -1.91 -6.65
C ARG A 37 13.81 -1.66 -6.04
N ALA A 38 14.16 -0.41 -5.73
CA ALA A 38 15.44 -0.09 -5.12
C ALA A 38 15.61 -0.69 -3.73
N ILE A 39 14.53 -0.79 -2.94
CA ILE A 39 14.59 -1.27 -1.55
C ILE A 39 14.25 -2.76 -1.38
N THR A 40 13.56 -3.39 -2.33
CA THR A 40 13.18 -4.81 -2.23
C THR A 40 14.06 -5.75 -3.05
N SER A 41 14.56 -5.32 -4.22
CA SER A 41 15.34 -6.19 -5.08
C SER A 41 16.79 -6.35 -4.59
N LYS A 42 17.37 -7.54 -4.77
CA LYS A 42 18.81 -7.79 -4.53
C LYS A 42 19.69 -7.15 -5.60
N ASN A 43 19.25 -7.22 -6.85
CA ASN A 43 19.87 -6.61 -8.01
C ASN A 43 18.85 -5.73 -8.73
N VAL A 44 19.23 -4.49 -8.99
CA VAL A 44 18.40 -3.48 -9.65
C VAL A 44 19.03 -3.15 -10.99
N THR A 45 18.26 -3.33 -12.07
CA THR A 45 18.64 -2.91 -13.42
C THR A 45 18.26 -1.44 -13.60
N GLY A 46 19.15 -0.65 -14.19
CA GLY A 46 18.86 0.76 -14.44
C GLY A 46 17.84 0.96 -15.56
N ASN A 47 17.05 2.02 -15.48
CA ASN A 47 15.96 2.31 -16.43
C ASN A 47 15.75 3.82 -16.70
N GLY A 48 16.82 4.62 -16.65
CA GLY A 48 16.78 6.07 -16.84
C GLY A 48 16.42 6.85 -15.56
N LEU A 49 15.53 6.31 -14.72
CA LEU A 49 15.19 6.89 -13.42
C LEU A 49 16.09 6.38 -12.29
N ILE A 50 16.50 5.11 -12.35
CA ILE A 50 17.40 4.48 -11.38
C ILE A 50 18.67 3.98 -12.07
N LEU A 51 19.81 4.10 -11.39
CA LEU A 51 21.06 3.48 -11.83
C LEU A 51 21.11 2.01 -11.42
N GLN A 52 21.94 1.22 -12.11
CA GLN A 52 22.18 -0.17 -11.75
C GLN A 52 22.77 -0.26 -10.33
N GLN A 53 22.24 -1.17 -9.51
CA GLN A 53 22.67 -1.36 -8.12
C GLN A 53 22.65 -2.85 -7.74
N ARG A 54 23.68 -3.29 -7.03
CA ARG A 54 23.69 -4.59 -6.35
C ARG A 54 23.76 -4.37 -4.85
N TRP A 55 22.94 -5.08 -4.09
CA TRP A 55 22.84 -4.94 -2.63
C TRP A 55 23.65 -5.98 -1.84
N GLY A 56 24.22 -6.97 -2.51
CA GLY A 56 25.05 -7.99 -1.87
C GLY A 56 24.27 -8.76 -0.80
N THR A 57 24.71 -8.65 0.45
CA THR A 57 24.12 -9.31 1.63
C THR A 57 23.07 -8.45 2.35
N ILE A 58 22.88 -7.19 1.94
CA ILE A 58 21.91 -6.29 2.58
C ILE A 58 20.48 -6.75 2.29
N LYS A 59 19.73 -7.01 3.37
CA LYS A 59 18.35 -7.49 3.32
C LYS A 59 17.40 -6.47 2.65
N PRO A 60 16.25 -6.91 2.11
CA PRO A 60 15.22 -6.01 1.62
C PRO A 60 14.55 -5.25 2.77
N VAL A 61 13.93 -4.11 2.44
CA VAL A 61 13.13 -3.28 3.35
C VAL A 61 11.66 -3.39 2.99
N PHE A 62 10.77 -3.45 3.98
CA PHE A 62 9.34 -3.49 3.74
C PHE A 62 8.83 -2.13 3.21
N PRO A 63 8.26 -2.10 2.00
CA PRO A 63 7.62 -0.91 1.47
C PRO A 63 6.32 -0.60 2.24
N VAL A 64 6.16 0.64 2.72
CA VAL A 64 4.95 1.11 3.43
C VAL A 64 4.13 2.03 2.52
N SER A 65 2.88 1.65 2.27
CA SER A 65 1.86 2.45 1.59
C SER A 65 0.93 3.08 2.64
N SER A 66 0.99 4.41 2.78
CA SER A 66 0.28 5.17 3.82
C SER A 66 -0.10 6.57 3.35
N GLY A 67 -1.32 7.02 3.67
CA GLY A 67 -1.78 8.39 3.41
C GLY A 67 -3.11 8.46 2.65
N GLY A 68 -4.21 8.71 3.35
CA GLY A 68 -5.54 8.83 2.74
C GLY A 68 -6.04 7.53 2.13
N LEU A 69 -5.92 6.42 2.87
CA LEU A 69 -6.36 5.10 2.45
C LEU A 69 -7.68 4.71 3.14
N HIS A 70 -8.48 3.89 2.47
CA HIS A 70 -9.70 3.25 2.98
C HIS A 70 -9.90 1.89 2.26
N PRO A 71 -10.81 1.01 2.73
CA PRO A 71 -10.96 -0.36 2.22
C PRO A 71 -11.11 -0.48 0.69
N GLY A 72 -11.83 0.43 0.04
CA GLY A 72 -12.03 0.44 -1.41
C GLY A 72 -10.74 0.55 -2.24
N LEU A 73 -9.66 1.10 -1.69
CA LEU A 73 -8.38 1.25 -2.42
C LEU A 73 -7.46 0.02 -2.31
N ILE A 74 -7.77 -0.92 -1.41
CA ILE A 74 -6.92 -2.09 -1.14
C ILE A 74 -6.60 -2.92 -2.40
N PRO A 75 -7.56 -3.25 -3.29
CA PRO A 75 -7.26 -4.00 -4.50
C PRO A 75 -6.25 -3.30 -5.41
N GLN A 76 -6.39 -1.99 -5.58
CA GLN A 76 -5.49 -1.21 -6.43
C GLN A 76 -4.08 -1.13 -5.85
N ILE A 77 -3.96 -1.00 -4.53
CA ILE A 77 -2.67 -0.97 -3.84
C ILE A 77 -1.93 -2.30 -4.01
N ILE A 78 -2.61 -3.42 -3.74
CA ILE A 78 -2.01 -4.76 -3.83
C ILE A 78 -1.68 -5.10 -5.29
N SER A 79 -2.54 -4.74 -6.24
CA SER A 79 -2.27 -4.92 -7.67
C SER A 79 -1.03 -4.16 -8.14
N MET A 80 -0.81 -2.95 -7.60
CA MET A 80 0.31 -2.09 -7.99
C MET A 80 1.62 -2.45 -7.29
N LEU A 81 1.59 -2.69 -5.98
CA LEU A 81 2.79 -2.85 -5.14
C LEU A 81 3.08 -4.31 -4.78
N GLY A 82 2.16 -5.23 -5.05
CA GLY A 82 2.29 -6.63 -4.65
C GLY A 82 1.87 -6.89 -3.21
N ARG A 83 2.28 -8.05 -2.68
CA ARG A 83 1.83 -8.56 -1.37
C ARG A 83 2.80 -8.29 -0.24
N ASP A 84 4.09 -8.15 -0.54
CA ASP A 84 5.14 -7.89 0.45
C ASP A 84 5.22 -6.40 0.79
N ILE A 85 4.12 -5.85 1.29
CA ILE A 85 3.96 -4.44 1.64
C ILE A 85 3.29 -4.28 3.01
N VAL A 86 3.49 -3.12 3.63
CA VAL A 86 2.70 -2.68 4.78
C VAL A 86 1.69 -1.64 4.30
N ILE A 87 0.40 -1.86 4.59
CA ILE A 87 -0.66 -0.90 4.28
C ILE A 87 -1.11 -0.25 5.58
N GLN A 88 -0.97 1.08 5.68
CA GLN A 88 -1.41 1.82 6.85
C GLN A 88 -2.71 2.59 6.55
N VAL A 89 -3.77 2.18 7.24
CA VAL A 89 -5.09 2.77 7.11
C VAL A 89 -5.46 3.46 8.42
N GLY A 90 -5.22 4.78 8.49
CA GLY A 90 -5.59 5.59 9.66
C GLY A 90 -7.05 6.03 9.62
N GLY A 91 -7.31 7.11 8.86
CA GLY A 91 -8.67 7.69 8.72
C GLY A 91 -9.70 6.73 8.14
N GLY A 92 -9.32 5.80 7.26
CA GLY A 92 -10.22 4.76 6.73
C GLY A 92 -10.66 3.72 7.76
N VAL A 93 -9.94 3.58 8.89
CA VAL A 93 -10.35 2.72 10.02
C VAL A 93 -11.19 3.51 11.01
N TRP A 94 -10.64 4.59 11.54
CA TRP A 94 -11.33 5.38 12.59
C TRP A 94 -12.53 6.16 12.07
N GLY A 95 -12.54 6.50 10.79
CA GLY A 95 -13.68 7.16 10.14
C GLY A 95 -14.81 6.21 9.79
N HIS A 96 -14.76 4.93 10.14
CA HIS A 96 -15.81 3.98 9.80
C HIS A 96 -17.14 4.33 10.52
N PRO A 97 -18.32 4.26 9.86
CA PRO A 97 -19.60 4.64 10.47
C PRO A 97 -19.93 3.91 11.78
N GLN A 98 -19.42 2.69 11.93
CA GLN A 98 -19.65 1.81 13.07
C GLN A 98 -18.45 1.77 14.05
N GLY A 99 -17.52 2.73 13.96
CA GLY A 99 -16.36 2.86 14.84
C GLY A 99 -15.12 2.05 14.43
N GLY A 100 -14.03 2.25 15.16
CA GLY A 100 -12.69 1.78 14.78
C GLY A 100 -12.53 0.26 14.67
N ARG A 101 -13.20 -0.53 15.52
CA ARG A 101 -13.21 -2.00 15.40
C ARG A 101 -13.77 -2.44 14.05
N ALA A 102 -14.95 -1.92 13.69
CA ALA A 102 -15.58 -2.24 12.43
C ALA A 102 -14.75 -1.75 11.24
N GLY A 103 -14.11 -0.58 11.35
CA GLY A 103 -13.18 -0.10 10.33
C GLY A 103 -11.97 -1.02 10.13
N ALA A 104 -11.39 -1.56 11.21
CA ALA A 104 -10.30 -2.51 11.12
C ALA A 104 -10.75 -3.83 10.48
N THR A 105 -11.94 -4.32 10.86
CA THR A 105 -12.58 -5.49 10.25
C THR A 105 -12.79 -5.27 8.74
N ALA A 106 -13.32 -4.12 8.33
CA ALA A 106 -13.55 -3.77 6.93
C ALA A 106 -12.25 -3.78 6.09
N VAL A 107 -11.16 -3.25 6.64
CA VAL A 107 -9.84 -3.31 5.98
C VAL A 107 -9.37 -4.75 5.83
N ARG A 108 -9.56 -5.59 6.86
CA ARG A 108 -9.18 -7.00 6.80
C ARG A 108 -10.00 -7.76 5.77
N GLN A 109 -11.33 -7.58 5.77
CA GLN A 109 -12.24 -8.16 4.77
C GLN A 109 -11.86 -7.76 3.34
N ALA A 110 -11.44 -6.50 3.12
CA ALA A 110 -10.96 -6.06 1.81
C ALA A 110 -9.65 -6.72 1.39
N ILE A 111 -8.71 -6.93 2.32
CA ILE A 111 -7.48 -7.68 2.04
C ILE A 111 -7.80 -9.14 1.70
N ASP A 112 -8.68 -9.78 2.48
CA ASP A 112 -9.08 -11.18 2.26
C ASP A 112 -9.82 -11.38 0.94
N ALA A 113 -10.67 -10.43 0.54
CA ALA A 113 -11.28 -10.43 -0.78
C ALA A 113 -10.23 -10.47 -1.90
N VAL A 114 -9.18 -9.64 -1.81
CA VAL A 114 -8.11 -9.58 -2.81
C VAL A 114 -7.28 -10.87 -2.82
N LEU A 115 -6.97 -11.43 -1.64
CA LEU A 115 -6.21 -12.68 -1.54
C LEU A 115 -6.98 -13.88 -2.09
N ASP A 116 -8.30 -13.91 -1.89
CA ASP A 116 -9.19 -14.95 -2.40
C ASP A 116 -9.58 -14.75 -3.87
N GLY A 117 -9.17 -13.63 -4.49
CA GLY A 117 -9.50 -13.31 -5.88
C GLY A 117 -10.96 -12.93 -6.10
N VAL A 118 -11.64 -12.41 -5.07
CA VAL A 118 -13.04 -12.01 -5.07
C VAL A 118 -13.14 -10.47 -5.11
N SER A 119 -14.13 -9.93 -5.83
CA SER A 119 -14.36 -8.48 -5.84
C SER A 119 -14.87 -7.98 -4.49
N LEU A 120 -14.64 -6.71 -4.17
CA LEU A 120 -15.10 -6.16 -2.90
C LEU A 120 -16.64 -6.11 -2.83
N GLU A 121 -17.32 -5.91 -3.96
CA GLU A 121 -18.79 -5.92 -4.03
C GLU A 121 -19.34 -7.28 -3.62
N LYS A 122 -18.79 -8.36 -4.18
CA LYS A 122 -19.21 -9.71 -3.86
C LYS A 122 -18.93 -10.05 -2.39
N ARG A 123 -17.78 -9.62 -1.86
CA ARG A 123 -17.48 -9.81 -0.43
C ARG A 123 -18.43 -9.01 0.47
N ALA A 124 -18.80 -7.80 0.05
CA ALA A 124 -19.70 -6.90 0.79
C ALA A 124 -21.16 -7.41 0.87
N GLU A 125 -21.55 -8.40 0.07
CA GLU A 125 -22.86 -9.05 0.22
C GLU A 125 -22.99 -9.79 1.56
N SER A 126 -21.92 -10.43 2.03
CA SER A 126 -21.88 -11.16 3.30
C SER A 126 -21.20 -10.38 4.44
N GLU A 127 -20.31 -9.44 4.11
CA GLU A 127 -19.50 -8.71 5.10
C GLU A 127 -20.00 -7.28 5.32
N MET A 128 -20.70 -7.07 6.43
CA MET A 128 -21.43 -5.81 6.68
C MET A 128 -20.50 -4.61 6.92
N GLU A 129 -19.35 -4.80 7.55
CA GLU A 129 -18.38 -3.73 7.81
C GLU A 129 -17.75 -3.25 6.51
N LEU A 130 -17.33 -4.18 5.63
CA LEU A 130 -16.84 -3.83 4.31
C LEU A 130 -17.91 -3.08 3.51
N ARG A 131 -19.16 -3.55 3.52
CA ARG A 131 -20.27 -2.86 2.85
C ARG A 131 -20.43 -1.42 3.34
N ALA A 132 -20.48 -1.21 4.66
CA ALA A 132 -20.61 0.12 5.23
C ALA A 132 -19.43 1.05 4.88
N ALA A 133 -18.21 0.50 4.79
CA ALA A 133 -17.05 1.26 4.31
C ALA A 133 -17.17 1.66 2.83
N LEU A 134 -17.63 0.74 1.97
CA LEU A 134 -17.84 1.00 0.54
C LEU A 134 -18.98 1.98 0.30
N GLU A 135 -20.06 1.94 1.09
CA GLU A 135 -21.13 2.93 1.00
C GLU A 135 -20.64 4.34 1.36
N LYS A 136 -19.74 4.45 2.35
CA LYS A 136 -19.19 5.74 2.78
C LYS A 136 -18.18 6.33 1.79
N TRP A 137 -17.23 5.53 1.32
CA TRP A 137 -16.08 6.03 0.55
C TRP A 137 -16.02 5.52 -0.89
N GLY A 138 -16.75 4.45 -1.22
CA GLY A 138 -16.68 3.76 -2.49
C GLY A 138 -15.23 3.45 -2.86
N TYR A 139 -14.84 3.94 -4.04
CA TYR A 139 -13.50 3.83 -4.62
C TYR A 139 -12.84 5.20 -4.82
N ILE A 140 -13.31 6.22 -4.08
CA ILE A 140 -12.88 7.60 -4.30
C ILE A 140 -11.44 7.78 -3.82
N ARG A 141 -10.58 8.33 -4.66
CA ARG A 141 -9.26 8.80 -4.24
C ARG A 141 -9.39 10.07 -3.39
N PRO A 142 -8.96 10.08 -2.11
CA PRO A 142 -8.98 11.28 -1.28
C PRO A 142 -8.03 12.35 -1.85
N LYS A 143 -8.51 13.59 -1.90
CA LYS A 143 -7.73 14.77 -2.27
C LYS A 143 -7.06 15.43 -1.06
#